data_AF-A0A958M4T3-F1
#
_entry.id   AF-A0A958M4T3-F1
#
_cell.length_a   1.000
_cell.length_b   1.000
_cell.length_c   1.000
_cell.angle_alpha   90.00
_cell.angle_beta   90.00
_cell.angle_gamma   90.00
#
_symmetry.space_group_name_H-M   'P 1'
#
loop_
_entity.id
_entity.type
_entity.pdbx_description
1 polymer ?
#
loop_
_entity_poly.entity_id
_entity_poly.type
_entity_poly.pdbx_seq_one_letter_code
_entity_poly.pdbx_strand_id
1 'polypeptide(L)'
;MNIQQKIQSLRDELREHNYKYYVLDQPSISDYEFDMKLKELQKLEAEHPEFYDATSPTLRVGGMVTKNFETVAHEHRMYSLDNSYSKEDLEDWEKRIQRILGDVEVEFTCELKYDGASISLTYEEGKLVRAVTRGDGFQGDEVTNNIKTIKSVPLQLKGDYPPKFDIRGEIILTLEGFAKMNQERIEAGEDPYMNPRNTASGSLKLQDSASVAQRPLECLLYSIVGNNLSIASQFEMLEKARSWGFKVPTVAKLCKSTEEVMQFADYWDVHRHTMPFETDGVVVKVNSIRQQEELGYTA
;
A
#
# COMPACT_ATOMS: atom_id res chain seq x y z
N MET A 1 -32.71 4.74 16.21
CA MET A 1 -31.26 4.97 16.35
C MET A 1 -31.04 6.26 17.09
N ASN A 2 -30.17 6.26 18.11
CA ASN A 2 -29.68 7.51 18.68
C ASN A 2 -28.68 8.18 17.72
N ILE A 3 -28.29 9.42 18.00
CA ILE A 3 -27.42 10.20 17.11
C ILE A 3 -26.04 9.55 16.93
N GLN A 4 -25.47 8.98 18.00
CA GLN A 4 -24.20 8.26 17.97
C GLN A 4 -24.25 7.05 17.02
N GLN A 5 -25.32 6.25 17.10
CA GLN A 5 -25.54 5.11 16.19
C GLN A 5 -25.67 5.58 14.74
N LYS A 6 -26.30 6.72 14.50
CA LYS A 6 -26.41 7.29 13.14
C LYS A 6 -25.05 7.69 12.58
N ILE A 7 -24.25 8.40 13.37
CA ILE A 7 -22.87 8.76 12.99
C ILE A 7 -22.06 7.50 12.70
N GLN A 8 -22.11 6.50 13.59
CA GLN A 8 -21.39 5.25 13.40
C GLN A 8 -21.83 4.51 12.14
N SER A 9 -23.13 4.40 11.90
CA SER A 9 -23.68 3.75 10.70
C SER A 9 -23.22 4.45 9.42
N LEU A 10 -23.23 5.78 9.37
CA LEU A 10 -22.74 6.55 8.22
C LEU A 10 -21.24 6.34 7.99
N ARG A 11 -20.44 6.34 9.06
CA ARG A 11 -19.00 6.04 8.97
C ARG A 11 -18.77 4.65 8.38
N ASP A 12 -19.49 3.64 8.86
CA ASP A 12 -19.33 2.25 8.40
C ASP A 12 -19.79 2.07 6.95
N GLU A 13 -20.91 2.67 6.54
CA GLU A 13 -21.33 2.70 5.13
C GLU A 13 -20.30 3.36 4.23
N LEU A 14 -19.82 4.55 4.59
CA LEU A 14 -18.81 5.28 3.80
C LEU A 14 -17.47 4.52 3.74
N ARG A 15 -17.06 3.83 4.80
CA ARG A 15 -15.88 2.96 4.80
C ARG A 15 -16.05 1.80 3.82
N GLU A 16 -17.20 1.14 3.85
CA GLU A 16 -17.49 0.03 2.93
C GLU A 16 -17.57 0.49 1.47
N HIS A 17 -18.17 1.66 1.20
CA HIS A 17 -18.18 2.24 -0.14
C HIS A 17 -16.78 2.61 -0.63
N ASN A 18 -15.95 3.21 0.23
CA ASN A 18 -14.55 3.47 -0.10
C ASN A 18 -13.77 2.18 -0.39
N TYR A 19 -13.97 1.14 0.41
CA TYR A 19 -13.34 -0.16 0.19
C TYR A 19 -13.74 -0.74 -1.19
N LYS A 20 -15.04 -0.78 -1.47
CA LYS A 20 -15.56 -1.25 -2.75
C LYS A 20 -15.02 -0.45 -3.94
N TYR A 21 -14.97 0.87 -3.83
CA TYR A 21 -14.49 1.75 -4.90
C TYR A 21 -12.97 1.63 -5.10
N TYR A 22 -12.18 1.90 -4.06
CA TYR A 22 -10.73 2.10 -4.20
C TYR A 22 -9.91 0.82 -4.05
N VAL A 23 -10.47 -0.23 -3.45
CA VAL A 23 -9.74 -1.48 -3.17
C VAL A 23 -10.22 -2.63 -4.06
N LEU A 24 -11.54 -2.75 -4.26
CA LEU A 24 -12.13 -3.81 -5.08
C LEU A 24 -12.42 -3.40 -6.53
N ASP A 25 -12.31 -2.12 -6.86
CA ASP A 25 -12.70 -1.55 -8.15
C ASP A 25 -14.15 -1.94 -8.56
N GLN A 26 -15.05 -2.01 -7.57
CA GLN A 26 -16.46 -2.44 -7.68
C GLN A 26 -17.40 -1.47 -6.95
N PRO A 27 -17.54 -0.22 -7.43
CA PRO A 27 -18.39 0.79 -6.77
C PRO A 27 -19.85 0.31 -6.68
N SER A 28 -20.46 0.50 -5.50
CA SER A 28 -21.86 0.09 -5.26
C SER A 28 -22.86 1.24 -5.29
N ILE A 29 -22.39 2.48 -5.27
CA ILE A 29 -23.19 3.70 -5.34
C ILE A 29 -22.47 4.72 -6.24
N SER A 30 -23.20 5.71 -6.71
CA SER A 30 -22.62 6.82 -7.48
C SER A 30 -21.81 7.79 -6.60
N ASP A 31 -20.89 8.54 -7.21
CA ASP A 31 -20.13 9.60 -6.53
C ASP A 31 -21.05 10.63 -5.88
N TYR A 32 -22.17 10.97 -6.53
CA TYR A 32 -23.17 11.89 -5.98
C TYR A 32 -23.79 11.36 -4.68
N GLU A 33 -24.18 10.08 -4.65
CA GLU A 33 -24.75 9.47 -3.44
C GLU A 33 -23.72 9.40 -2.30
N PHE A 34 -22.46 9.09 -2.63
CA PHE A 34 -21.37 9.09 -1.67
C PHE A 34 -21.16 10.49 -1.07
N ASP A 35 -21.09 11.52 -1.91
CA ASP A 35 -20.91 12.91 -1.49
C ASP A 35 -22.05 13.40 -0.59
N MET A 36 -23.30 12.99 -0.86
CA MET A 36 -24.44 13.34 0.00
C MET A 36 -24.32 12.70 1.38
N LYS A 37 -23.94 11.42 1.45
CA LYS A 37 -23.69 10.72 2.72
C LYS A 37 -22.51 11.35 3.49
N LEU A 38 -21.44 11.71 2.79
CA LEU A 38 -20.28 12.35 3.40
C LEU A 38 -20.64 13.73 3.98
N LYS A 39 -21.40 14.55 3.24
CA LYS A 39 -21.90 15.86 3.73
C LYS A 39 -22.81 15.71 4.94
N GLU A 40 -23.68 14.69 4.95
CA GLU A 40 -24.51 14.39 6.12
C GLU A 40 -23.65 14.03 7.33
N LEU A 41 -22.65 13.16 7.16
CA LEU A 41 -21.72 12.80 8.23
C LEU A 41 -20.95 14.02 8.75
N GLN A 42 -20.42 14.86 7.86
CA GLN A 42 -19.72 16.09 8.22
C GLN A 42 -20.58 17.02 9.07
N LYS A 43 -21.85 17.21 8.69
CA LYS A 43 -22.80 18.02 9.45
C LYS A 43 -23.01 17.45 10.85
N LEU A 44 -23.26 16.14 10.94
CA LEU A 44 -23.50 15.48 12.23
C LEU A 44 -22.29 15.53 13.15
N GLU A 45 -21.08 15.35 12.62
CA GLU A 45 -19.84 15.44 13.40
C GLU A 45 -19.55 16.86 13.87
N ALA A 46 -19.91 17.88 13.08
CA ALA A 46 -19.78 19.28 13.48
C ALA A 46 -20.79 19.66 14.59
N GLU A 47 -22.01 19.12 14.53
CA GLU A 47 -23.05 19.33 15.55
C GLU A 47 -22.78 18.55 16.85
N HIS A 48 -22.00 17.45 16.77
CA HIS A 48 -21.72 16.54 17.88
C HIS A 48 -20.22 16.22 18.04
N PRO A 49 -19.39 17.20 18.45
CA PRO A 49 -17.94 17.03 18.61
C PRO A 49 -17.56 15.97 19.65
N GLU A 50 -18.46 15.63 20.58
CA GLU A 50 -18.27 14.55 21.56
C GLU A 50 -18.09 13.16 20.92
N PHE A 51 -18.48 12.97 19.65
CA PHE A 51 -18.31 11.71 18.91
C PHE A 51 -17.13 11.73 17.94
N TYR A 52 -16.17 12.63 18.11
CA TYR A 52 -14.96 12.70 17.30
C TYR A 52 -14.26 11.34 17.16
N ASP A 53 -13.86 11.01 15.93
CA ASP A 53 -13.12 9.79 15.59
C ASP A 53 -12.04 10.15 14.57
N ALA A 54 -10.78 9.98 14.94
CA ALA A 54 -9.64 10.27 14.08
C ALA A 54 -9.58 9.38 12.81
N THR A 55 -10.41 8.34 12.73
CA THR A 55 -10.53 7.44 11.58
C THR A 55 -11.79 7.71 10.74
N SER A 56 -12.51 8.81 11.02
CA SER A 56 -13.70 9.17 10.25
C SER A 56 -13.35 9.45 8.78
N PRO A 57 -14.17 8.99 7.81
CA PRO A 57 -13.98 9.30 6.39
C PRO A 57 -13.94 10.80 6.07
N THR A 58 -14.53 11.66 6.91
CA THR A 58 -14.57 13.12 6.73
C THR A 58 -13.20 13.78 6.89
N LEU A 59 -12.26 13.12 7.59
CA LEU A 59 -10.93 13.66 7.89
C LEU A 59 -9.91 13.40 6.77
N ARG A 60 -10.33 12.80 5.64
CA ARG A 60 -9.44 12.49 4.50
C ARG A 60 -9.15 13.67 3.58
N VAL A 61 -9.88 14.77 3.69
CA VAL A 61 -9.73 15.95 2.80
C VAL A 61 -8.39 16.68 2.97
N GLY A 62 -7.62 16.37 4.01
CA GLY A 62 -6.37 17.04 4.33
C GLY A 62 -6.61 18.43 4.94
N GLY A 63 -5.71 19.38 4.62
CA GLY A 63 -5.73 20.76 5.12
C GLY A 63 -4.82 21.01 6.33
N MET A 64 -4.14 19.97 6.82
CA MET A 64 -3.03 20.12 7.76
C MET A 64 -1.77 20.53 7.00
N VAL A 65 -1.11 21.58 7.49
CA VAL A 65 0.17 22.06 6.97
C VAL A 65 1.31 21.54 7.86
N THR A 66 2.08 20.61 7.33
CA THR A 66 3.29 20.05 7.94
C THR A 66 4.49 20.93 7.56
N LYS A 67 5.06 21.65 8.53
CA LYS A 67 6.23 22.53 8.26
C LYS A 67 7.48 21.73 7.95
N ASN A 68 7.75 20.72 8.78
CA ASN A 68 8.90 19.82 8.69
C ASN A 68 8.41 18.40 8.89
N PHE A 69 8.93 17.45 8.12
CA PHE A 69 8.71 16.04 8.34
C PHE A 69 9.76 15.53 9.33
N GLU A 70 9.30 14.86 10.39
CA GLU A 70 10.19 14.27 11.38
C GLU A 70 10.80 12.99 10.79
N THR A 71 12.12 12.85 10.87
CA THR A 71 12.78 11.58 10.53
C THR A 71 12.67 10.64 11.73
N VAL A 72 12.03 9.49 11.52
CA VAL A 72 11.77 8.49 12.55
C VAL A 72 12.38 7.15 12.16
N ALA A 73 12.91 6.44 13.16
CA ALA A 73 13.44 5.10 12.96
C ALA A 73 12.32 4.09 12.72
N HIS A 74 12.58 3.14 11.83
CA HIS A 74 11.71 1.97 11.64
C HIS A 74 11.93 0.98 12.78
N GLU A 75 10.83 0.44 13.35
CA GLU A 75 10.91 -0.62 14.37
C GLU A 75 11.57 -1.88 13.80
N HIS A 76 11.29 -2.17 12.53
CA HIS A 76 11.92 -3.22 11.75
C HIS A 76 12.57 -2.61 10.50
N ARG A 77 13.84 -2.94 10.20
CA ARG A 77 14.56 -2.44 9.01
C ARG A 77 13.79 -2.72 7.71
N MET A 78 13.73 -1.73 6.81
CA MET A 78 13.23 -1.88 5.44
C MET A 78 14.38 -2.20 4.48
N TYR A 79 14.56 -3.48 4.18
CA TYR A 79 15.61 -3.94 3.28
C TYR A 79 15.39 -3.49 1.83
N SER A 80 16.47 -3.41 1.06
CA SER A 80 16.44 -3.41 -0.40
C SER A 80 16.31 -4.85 -0.92
N LEU A 81 16.06 -4.98 -2.22
CA LEU A 81 16.09 -6.25 -2.92
C LEU A 81 17.38 -6.33 -3.75
N ASP A 82 18.00 -7.51 -3.78
CA ASP A 82 19.00 -7.83 -4.79
C ASP A 82 18.31 -8.02 -6.15
N ASN A 83 19.02 -7.69 -7.23
CA ASN A 83 18.50 -7.79 -8.59
C ASN A 83 19.04 -9.04 -9.29
N SER A 84 18.22 -9.60 -10.17
CA SER A 84 18.58 -10.67 -11.10
C SER A 84 18.21 -10.23 -12.51
N TYR A 85 19.03 -10.60 -13.51
CA TYR A 85 18.80 -10.25 -14.91
C TYR A 85 18.76 -11.45 -15.85
N SER A 86 18.93 -12.67 -15.32
CA SER A 86 18.92 -13.89 -16.12
C SER A 86 18.31 -15.07 -15.37
N LYS A 87 17.96 -16.11 -16.13
CA LYS A 87 17.46 -17.37 -15.56
C LYS A 87 18.54 -18.05 -14.71
N GLU A 88 19.79 -18.00 -15.15
CA GLU A 88 20.94 -18.59 -14.46
C GLU A 88 21.15 -17.97 -13.08
N ASP A 89 20.98 -16.63 -12.95
CA ASP A 89 21.04 -15.93 -11.67
C ASP A 89 19.99 -16.44 -10.67
N LEU A 90 18.77 -16.72 -11.16
CA LEU A 90 17.68 -17.28 -10.34
C LEU A 90 17.93 -18.73 -9.94
N GLU A 91 18.44 -19.56 -10.85
CA GLU A 91 18.83 -20.94 -10.55
C GLU A 91 19.97 -20.98 -9.52
N ASP A 92 20.94 -20.08 -9.62
CA ASP A 92 22.02 -19.96 -8.65
C ASP A 92 21.54 -19.44 -7.30
N TRP A 93 20.54 -18.56 -7.28
CA TRP A 93 19.86 -18.15 -6.05
C TRP A 93 19.12 -19.31 -5.38
N GLU A 94 18.38 -20.12 -6.14
CA GLU A 94 17.72 -21.33 -5.65
C GLU A 94 18.73 -22.33 -5.08
N LYS A 95 19.87 -22.56 -5.74
CA LYS A 95 20.96 -23.40 -5.20
C LYS A 95 21.50 -22.87 -3.87
N ARG A 96 21.62 -21.54 -3.71
CA ARG A 96 22.05 -20.93 -2.43
C ARG A 96 21.01 -21.17 -1.33
N ILE A 97 19.72 -21.03 -1.65
CA ILE A 97 18.63 -21.33 -0.71
C ILE A 97 18.70 -22.79 -0.26
N GLN A 98 18.81 -23.73 -1.22
CA GLN A 98 18.84 -25.16 -0.92
C GLN A 98 20.03 -25.57 -0.04
N ARG A 99 21.21 -24.96 -0.25
CA ARG A 99 22.39 -25.18 0.59
C ARG A 99 22.18 -24.76 2.05
N ILE A 100 21.39 -23.72 2.29
CA ILE A 100 21.11 -23.21 3.65
C ILE A 100 20.02 -24.05 4.30
N LEU A 101 18.93 -24.33 3.58
CA LEU A 101 17.76 -25.02 4.13
C LEU A 101 17.89 -26.56 4.16
N GLY A 102 18.84 -27.13 3.41
CA GLY A 102 19.13 -28.57 3.42
C GLY A 102 18.22 -29.41 2.53
N ASP A 103 18.12 -29.06 1.24
CA ASP A 103 17.38 -29.82 0.21
C ASP A 103 15.89 -30.07 0.54
N VAL A 104 15.20 -29.02 0.98
CA VAL A 104 13.76 -29.04 1.28
C VAL A 104 12.95 -28.48 0.11
N GLU A 105 11.64 -28.77 0.09
CA GLU A 105 10.75 -28.13 -0.87
C GLU A 105 10.66 -26.62 -0.59
N VAL A 106 10.81 -25.83 -1.65
CA VAL A 106 10.75 -24.36 -1.61
C VAL A 106 9.77 -23.89 -2.66
N GLU A 107 8.75 -23.16 -2.23
CA GLU A 107 7.83 -22.45 -3.12
C GLU A 107 8.18 -20.96 -3.12
N PHE A 108 7.78 -20.27 -4.18
CA PHE A 108 8.03 -18.84 -4.39
C PHE A 108 6.71 -18.10 -4.60
N THR A 109 6.53 -16.98 -3.92
CA THR A 109 5.50 -16.00 -4.29
C THR A 109 6.10 -14.98 -5.25
N CYS A 110 5.55 -14.91 -6.45
CA CYS A 110 5.90 -13.91 -7.45
C CYS A 110 4.88 -12.77 -7.47
N GLU A 111 5.36 -11.54 -7.40
CA GLU A 111 4.56 -10.31 -7.42
C GLU A 111 5.13 -9.35 -8.48
N LEU A 112 4.32 -8.42 -8.98
CA LEU A 112 4.84 -7.33 -9.81
C LEU A 112 5.65 -6.36 -8.95
N LYS A 113 6.75 -5.86 -9.50
CA LYS A 113 7.55 -4.81 -8.87
C LYS A 113 6.95 -3.45 -9.23
N TYR A 114 6.24 -2.86 -8.28
CA TYR A 114 5.56 -1.56 -8.47
C TYR A 114 6.57 -0.42 -8.54
N ASP A 115 6.42 0.47 -9.50
CA ASP A 115 7.32 1.63 -9.63
C ASP A 115 6.75 2.85 -8.89
N GLY A 116 7.15 3.00 -7.62
CA GLY A 116 6.65 4.08 -6.77
C GLY A 116 7.59 4.47 -5.63
N ALA A 117 6.99 4.82 -4.50
CA ALA A 117 7.69 5.16 -3.26
C ALA A 117 7.30 4.22 -2.12
N SER A 118 8.26 3.44 -1.64
CA SER A 118 8.03 2.51 -0.53
C SER A 118 7.65 3.21 0.77
N ILE A 119 6.65 2.66 1.45
CA ILE A 119 6.05 3.19 2.68
C ILE A 119 5.86 2.06 3.70
N SER A 120 5.98 2.39 4.99
CA SER A 120 5.58 1.54 6.12
C SER A 120 4.41 2.20 6.84
N LEU A 121 3.33 1.44 7.10
CA LEU A 121 2.13 1.91 7.78
C LEU A 121 1.96 1.14 9.09
N THR A 122 2.00 1.84 10.22
CA THR A 122 1.77 1.24 11.54
C THR A 122 0.29 1.32 11.89
N TYR A 123 -0.29 0.17 12.23
CA TYR A 123 -1.63 0.05 12.76
C TYR A 123 -1.60 -0.42 14.20
N GLU A 124 -2.39 0.23 15.06
CA GLU A 124 -2.63 -0.18 16.44
C GLU A 124 -4.13 -0.29 16.67
N GLU A 125 -4.58 -1.43 17.21
CA GLU A 125 -5.99 -1.79 17.39
C GLU A 125 -6.82 -1.58 16.11
N GLY A 126 -6.19 -1.84 14.95
CA GLY A 126 -6.79 -1.69 13.63
C GLY A 126 -6.92 -0.26 13.12
N LYS A 127 -6.31 0.73 13.79
CA LYS A 127 -6.33 2.14 13.37
C LYS A 127 -4.97 2.56 12.85
N LEU A 128 -4.95 3.30 11.75
CA LEU A 128 -3.72 3.88 11.23
C LEU A 128 -3.19 4.93 12.21
N VAL A 129 -2.03 4.66 12.82
CA VAL A 129 -1.39 5.56 13.78
C VAL A 129 -0.15 6.25 13.21
N ARG A 130 0.53 5.62 12.25
CA ARG A 130 1.77 6.16 11.69
C ARG A 130 2.00 5.73 10.25
N ALA A 131 2.65 6.57 9.46
CA ALA A 131 3.19 6.21 8.17
C ALA A 131 4.58 6.81 7.98
N VAL A 132 5.55 5.99 7.57
CA VAL A 132 6.96 6.39 7.47
C VAL A 132 7.48 5.97 6.11
N THR A 133 8.09 6.90 5.38
CA THR A 133 8.77 6.61 4.11
C THR A 133 9.95 5.66 4.34
N ARG A 134 10.37 4.92 3.32
CA ARG A 134 11.53 4.01 3.47
C ARG A 134 12.80 4.72 3.94
N GLY A 135 13.11 5.89 3.38
CA GLY A 135 14.37 6.59 3.61
C GLY A 135 15.58 5.71 3.27
N ASP A 136 16.51 5.59 4.21
CA ASP A 136 17.71 4.75 4.09
C ASP A 136 17.47 3.26 4.46
N GLY A 137 16.24 2.93 4.88
CA GLY A 137 15.85 1.60 5.34
C GLY A 137 15.95 1.41 6.86
N PHE A 138 16.68 2.27 7.57
CA PHE A 138 16.73 2.32 9.04
C PHE A 138 15.79 3.39 9.58
N GLN A 139 15.68 4.51 8.89
CA GLN A 139 14.80 5.62 9.22
C GLN A 139 14.24 6.28 7.97
N GLY A 140 13.14 6.99 8.13
CA GLY A 140 12.56 7.79 7.07
C GLY A 140 11.64 8.88 7.60
N ASP A 141 11.09 9.66 6.69
CA ASP A 141 10.23 10.79 7.04
C ASP A 141 8.82 10.29 7.42
N GLU A 142 8.32 10.77 8.55
CA GLU A 142 6.97 10.58 9.06
C GLU A 142 5.99 11.42 8.21
N VAL A 143 5.06 10.76 7.52
CA VAL A 143 4.16 11.36 6.51
C VAL A 143 2.69 11.00 6.71
N THR A 144 2.27 10.66 7.94
CA THR A 144 0.91 10.19 8.27
C THR A 144 -0.18 11.11 7.73
N ASN A 145 -0.02 12.43 7.89
CA ASN A 145 -1.03 13.39 7.43
C ASN A 145 -1.26 13.32 5.92
N ASN A 146 -0.20 13.09 5.15
CA ASN A 146 -0.28 12.95 3.70
C ASN A 146 -0.88 11.59 3.34
N ILE A 147 -0.45 10.51 4.00
CA ILE A 147 -0.95 9.16 3.75
C ILE A 147 -2.43 8.99 4.07
N LYS A 148 -2.96 9.68 5.09
CA LYS A 148 -4.39 9.67 5.42
C LYS A 148 -5.29 10.13 4.27
N THR A 149 -4.75 10.96 3.37
CA THR A 149 -5.49 11.46 2.19
C THR A 149 -5.60 10.43 1.07
N ILE A 150 -4.75 9.40 1.06
CA ILE A 150 -4.74 8.36 0.04
C ILE A 150 -5.92 7.41 0.27
N LYS A 151 -6.84 7.38 -0.69
CA LYS A 151 -8.16 6.76 -0.50
C LYS A 151 -8.11 5.22 -0.42
N SER A 152 -7.11 4.60 -1.04
CA SER A 152 -6.88 3.15 -0.95
C SER A 152 -6.28 2.70 0.39
N VAL A 153 -5.82 3.64 1.24
CA VAL A 153 -5.30 3.32 2.58
C VAL A 153 -6.45 3.31 3.58
N PRO A 154 -6.81 2.18 4.20
CA PRO A 154 -7.87 2.13 5.20
C PRO A 154 -7.42 2.85 6.49
N LEU A 155 -8.21 3.80 7.01
CA LEU A 155 -7.91 4.42 8.31
C LEU A 155 -8.29 3.51 9.48
N GLN A 156 -9.24 2.61 9.25
CA GLN A 156 -9.70 1.60 10.18
C GLN A 156 -9.85 0.27 9.42
N LEU A 157 -9.30 -0.79 9.99
CA LEU A 157 -9.31 -2.14 9.43
C LEU A 157 -10.57 -2.90 9.83
N LYS A 158 -10.79 -4.02 9.14
CA LYS A 158 -11.83 -5.02 9.46
C LYS A 158 -11.21 -6.40 9.63
N GLY A 159 -11.93 -7.31 10.29
CA GLY A 159 -11.49 -8.70 10.45
C GLY A 159 -10.57 -8.93 11.66
N ASP A 160 -9.70 -9.92 11.53
CA ASP A 160 -8.91 -10.51 12.61
C ASP A 160 -7.44 -10.09 12.57
N TYR A 161 -7.21 -8.77 12.60
CA TYR A 161 -5.86 -8.21 12.58
C TYR A 161 -5.17 -8.29 13.96
N PRO A 162 -3.82 -8.35 14.00
CA PRO A 162 -3.05 -8.26 15.24
C PRO A 162 -3.23 -6.91 15.94
N PRO A 163 -3.05 -6.84 17.28
CA PRO A 163 -3.16 -5.58 18.04
C PRO A 163 -2.22 -4.49 17.56
N LYS A 164 -1.01 -4.84 17.12
CA LYS A 164 -0.03 -3.90 16.55
C LYS A 164 0.78 -4.59 15.46
N PHE A 165 0.91 -3.94 14.32
CA PHE A 165 1.77 -4.38 13.22
C PHE A 165 2.09 -3.22 12.29
N ASP A 166 3.13 -3.40 11.47
CA ASP A 166 3.42 -2.58 10.32
C ASP A 166 3.00 -3.31 9.04
N ILE A 167 2.49 -2.58 8.06
CA ILE A 167 2.29 -3.10 6.71
C ILE A 167 3.02 -2.21 5.72
N ARG A 168 3.78 -2.83 4.83
CA ARG A 168 4.64 -2.19 3.84
C ARG A 168 4.00 -2.30 2.47
N GLY A 169 4.17 -1.24 1.71
CA GLY A 169 3.63 -1.11 0.37
C GLY A 169 4.40 -0.10 -0.46
N GLU A 170 3.90 0.10 -1.67
CA GLU A 170 4.40 1.09 -2.60
C GLU A 170 3.30 2.12 -2.85
N ILE A 171 3.63 3.41 -2.68
CA ILE A 171 2.78 4.51 -3.15
C ILE A 171 3.06 4.74 -4.62
N ILE A 172 2.04 4.57 -5.46
CA ILE A 172 2.11 4.75 -6.91
C ILE A 172 1.20 5.89 -7.35
N LEU A 173 1.45 6.40 -8.55
CA LEU A 173 0.48 7.20 -9.30
C LEU A 173 -0.13 6.33 -10.39
N THR A 174 -1.44 6.40 -10.55
CA THR A 174 -2.10 5.73 -11.67
C THR A 174 -1.67 6.39 -12.98
N LEU A 175 -1.51 5.61 -14.05
CA LEU A 175 -1.10 6.11 -15.36
C LEU A 175 -2.11 7.13 -15.91
N GLU A 176 -3.40 6.83 -15.78
CA GLU A 176 -4.49 7.74 -16.17
C GLU A 176 -4.43 9.05 -15.37
N GLY A 177 -4.29 8.95 -14.05
CA GLY A 177 -4.22 10.11 -13.17
C GLY A 177 -2.99 10.98 -13.45
N PHE A 178 -1.83 10.35 -13.68
CA PHE A 178 -0.60 11.03 -14.07
C PHE A 178 -0.74 11.77 -15.41
N ALA A 179 -1.33 11.11 -16.42
CA ALA A 179 -1.57 11.71 -17.72
C ALA A 179 -2.50 12.94 -17.60
N LYS A 180 -3.58 12.83 -16.83
CA LYS A 180 -4.49 13.95 -16.56
C LYS A 180 -3.78 15.12 -15.87
N MET A 181 -2.99 14.85 -14.84
CA MET A 181 -2.23 15.90 -14.15
C MET A 181 -1.25 16.62 -15.08
N ASN A 182 -0.57 15.88 -15.96
CA ASN A 182 0.34 16.50 -16.93
C ASN A 182 -0.41 17.32 -17.97
N GLN A 183 -1.59 16.87 -18.42
CA GLN A 183 -2.44 17.65 -19.31
C GLN A 183 -2.85 18.98 -18.67
N GLU A 184 -3.30 18.97 -17.42
CA GLU A 184 -3.66 20.20 -16.66
C GLU A 184 -2.47 21.16 -16.54
N ARG A 185 -1.25 20.65 -16.32
CA ARG A 185 -0.02 21.47 -16.25
C ARG A 185 0.33 22.11 -17.60
N ILE A 186 0.25 21.34 -18.68
CA ILE A 186 0.53 21.83 -20.04
C ILE A 186 -0.47 22.94 -20.41
N GLU A 187 -1.75 22.75 -20.08
CA GLU A 187 -2.80 23.76 -20.30
C GLU A 187 -2.56 25.05 -19.50
N ALA A 188 -1.97 24.93 -18.30
CA ALA A 188 -1.56 26.06 -17.48
C ALA A 188 -0.22 26.69 -17.92
N GLY A 189 0.46 26.14 -18.94
CA GLY A 189 1.77 26.62 -19.41
C GLY A 189 2.93 26.23 -18.49
N GLU A 190 2.76 25.22 -17.64
CA GLU A 190 3.78 24.67 -16.76
C GLU A 190 4.45 23.43 -17.38
N ASP A 191 5.69 23.14 -16.95
CA ASP A 191 6.37 21.91 -17.36
C ASP A 191 5.64 20.67 -16.80
N PRO A 192 5.47 19.60 -17.62
CA PRO A 192 4.91 18.35 -17.15
C PRO A 192 5.87 17.67 -16.17
N TYR A 193 5.31 16.81 -15.32
CA TYR A 193 6.10 15.91 -14.50
C TYR A 193 6.81 14.85 -15.36
N MET A 194 8.01 14.48 -14.94
CA MET A 194 8.90 13.60 -15.72
C MET A 194 8.49 12.12 -15.69
N ASN A 195 8.13 11.58 -14.52
CA ASN A 195 7.67 10.20 -14.38
C ASN A 195 6.76 10.02 -13.15
N PRO A 196 5.89 8.99 -13.14
CA PRO A 196 5.05 8.64 -12.01
C PRO A 196 5.81 8.45 -10.69
N ARG A 197 6.91 7.67 -10.67
CA ARG A 197 7.68 7.35 -9.46
C ARG A 197 8.11 8.59 -8.66
N ASN A 198 8.82 9.51 -9.32
CA ASN A 198 9.34 10.73 -8.72
C ASN A 198 8.20 11.66 -8.27
N THR A 199 7.12 11.69 -9.04
CA THR A 199 5.96 12.52 -8.72
C THR A 199 5.21 11.98 -7.51
N ALA A 200 5.09 10.65 -7.37
CA ALA A 200 4.53 10.00 -6.18
C ALA A 200 5.39 10.32 -4.95
N SER A 201 6.71 10.10 -5.03
CA SER A 201 7.65 10.40 -3.94
C SER A 201 7.63 11.87 -3.53
N GLY A 202 7.64 12.79 -4.49
CA GLY A 202 7.55 14.23 -4.24
C GLY A 202 6.22 14.64 -3.62
N SER A 203 5.11 14.02 -4.06
CA SER A 203 3.77 14.26 -3.51
C SER A 203 3.69 13.93 -2.02
N LEU A 204 4.35 12.85 -1.57
CA LEU A 204 4.36 12.48 -0.15
C LEU A 204 5.06 13.50 0.76
N LYS A 205 5.88 14.40 0.19
CA LYS A 205 6.61 15.44 0.93
C LYS A 205 6.06 16.85 0.71
N LEU A 206 4.85 16.98 0.15
CA LEU A 206 4.17 18.27 0.12
C LEU A 206 3.75 18.67 1.53
N GLN A 207 4.05 19.92 1.90
CA GLN A 207 3.73 20.46 3.23
C GLN A 207 2.22 20.51 3.47
N ASP A 208 1.43 20.82 2.46
CA ASP A 208 -0.03 20.86 2.55
C ASP A 208 -0.65 19.52 2.12
N SER A 209 -1.23 18.81 3.08
CA SER A 209 -1.96 17.56 2.84
C SER A 209 -3.15 17.73 1.88
N ALA A 210 -3.76 18.91 1.75
CA ALA A 210 -4.82 19.15 0.76
C ALA A 210 -4.28 19.08 -0.67
N SER A 211 -3.01 19.44 -0.88
CA SER A 211 -2.34 19.28 -2.19
C SER A 211 -2.01 17.82 -2.50
N VAL A 212 -1.82 16.98 -1.48
CA VAL A 212 -1.63 15.53 -1.62
C VAL A 212 -2.96 14.84 -1.94
N ALA A 213 -4.05 15.25 -1.29
CA ALA A 213 -5.39 14.71 -1.51
C ALA A 213 -5.89 14.85 -2.97
N GLN A 214 -5.35 15.82 -3.71
CA GLN A 214 -5.64 16.05 -5.13
C GLN A 214 -4.84 15.13 -6.06
N ARG A 215 -3.79 14.47 -5.56
CA ARG A 215 -2.96 13.56 -6.34
C ARG A 215 -3.67 12.21 -6.45
N PRO A 216 -3.70 11.58 -7.64
CA PRO A 216 -4.30 10.26 -7.88
C PRO A 216 -3.36 9.16 -7.39
N LEU A 217 -3.00 9.22 -6.11
CA LEU A 217 -2.12 8.27 -5.46
C LEU A 217 -2.91 7.03 -5.03
N GLU A 218 -2.28 5.88 -5.16
CA GLU A 218 -2.71 4.64 -4.52
C GLU A 218 -1.57 4.01 -3.73
N CYS A 219 -1.93 3.26 -2.70
CA CYS A 219 -1.02 2.44 -1.92
C CYS A 219 -1.28 0.96 -2.23
N LEU A 220 -0.29 0.26 -2.78
CA LEU A 220 -0.32 -1.17 -3.07
C LEU A 220 0.53 -1.92 -2.04
N LEU A 221 -0.09 -2.78 -1.24
CA LEU A 221 0.57 -3.42 -0.10
C LEU A 221 1.17 -4.77 -0.50
N TYR A 222 2.34 -5.12 0.06
CA TYR A 222 3.10 -6.33 -0.31
C TYR A 222 3.72 -7.10 0.86
N SER A 223 3.70 -6.58 2.09
CA SER A 223 4.29 -7.27 3.26
C SER A 223 3.72 -6.75 4.57
N ILE A 224 3.45 -7.65 5.52
CA ILE A 224 3.06 -7.38 6.90
C ILE A 224 4.28 -7.74 7.77
N VAL A 225 4.63 -6.85 8.70
CA VAL A 225 5.78 -6.98 9.59
C VAL A 225 5.34 -6.71 11.02
N GLY A 226 5.78 -7.53 11.95
CA GLY A 226 5.41 -7.41 13.35
C GLY A 226 5.73 -8.68 14.11
N ASN A 227 5.49 -8.65 15.41
CA ASN A 227 5.76 -9.77 16.30
C ASN A 227 4.54 -10.69 16.38
N ASN A 228 4.77 -12.02 16.41
CA ASN A 228 3.72 -13.04 16.58
C ASN A 228 2.57 -12.95 15.55
N LEU A 229 2.90 -12.56 14.31
CA LEU A 229 1.97 -12.64 13.20
C LEU A 229 1.68 -14.11 12.92
N SER A 230 0.45 -14.56 13.19
CA SER A 230 0.02 -15.93 12.90
C SER A 230 -0.20 -16.11 11.39
N ILE A 231 0.88 -15.93 10.60
CA ILE A 231 0.92 -15.97 9.14
C ILE A 231 2.09 -16.88 8.75
N ALA A 232 1.81 -17.96 8.02
CA ALA A 232 2.81 -18.98 7.70
C ALA A 232 3.54 -18.71 6.38
N SER A 233 2.93 -17.97 5.46
CA SER A 233 3.48 -17.72 4.13
C SER A 233 3.26 -16.30 3.61
N GLN A 234 4.11 -15.88 2.67
CA GLN A 234 3.95 -14.63 1.93
C GLN A 234 2.62 -14.60 1.18
N PHE A 235 2.20 -15.69 0.56
CA PHE A 235 0.92 -15.70 -0.15
C PHE A 235 -0.27 -15.53 0.81
N GLU A 236 -0.26 -16.21 1.97
CA GLU A 236 -1.25 -16.02 3.03
C GLU A 236 -1.26 -14.58 3.56
N MET A 237 -0.09 -13.95 3.66
CA MET A 237 0.05 -12.55 4.06
C MET A 237 -0.72 -11.61 3.12
N LEU A 238 -0.62 -11.83 1.80
CA LEU A 238 -1.36 -11.07 0.81
C LEU A 238 -2.88 -11.27 0.97
N GLU A 239 -3.33 -12.51 1.19
CA GLU A 239 -4.75 -12.81 1.42
C GLU A 239 -5.30 -12.17 2.71
N LYS A 240 -4.53 -12.21 3.80
CA LYS A 240 -4.87 -11.53 5.06
C LYS A 240 -4.94 -10.02 4.88
N ALA A 241 -3.98 -9.42 4.18
CA ALA A 241 -4.02 -7.99 3.89
C ALA A 241 -5.29 -7.61 3.08
N ARG A 242 -5.67 -8.41 2.07
CA ARG A 242 -6.94 -8.18 1.33
C ARG A 242 -8.15 -8.28 2.24
N SER A 243 -8.23 -9.32 3.09
CA SER A 243 -9.37 -9.52 3.98
C SER A 243 -9.51 -8.41 5.03
N TRP A 244 -8.40 -7.79 5.43
CA TRP A 244 -8.40 -6.64 6.35
C TRP A 244 -8.75 -5.30 5.71
N GLY A 245 -8.86 -5.26 4.38
CA GLY A 245 -9.30 -4.08 3.63
C GLY A 245 -8.21 -3.34 2.86
N PHE A 246 -7.01 -3.91 2.72
CA PHE A 246 -5.92 -3.28 1.97
C PHE A 246 -6.01 -3.54 0.46
N LYS A 247 -5.55 -2.58 -0.35
CA LYS A 247 -5.35 -2.78 -1.79
C LYS A 247 -4.09 -3.59 -2.04
N VAL A 248 -4.28 -4.85 -2.40
CA VAL A 248 -3.21 -5.79 -2.76
C VAL A 248 -3.55 -6.37 -4.12
N PRO A 249 -2.73 -6.11 -5.16
CA PRO A 249 -2.96 -6.67 -6.49
C PRO A 249 -3.13 -8.20 -6.47
N THR A 250 -4.09 -8.70 -7.24
CA THR A 250 -4.45 -10.13 -7.33
C THR A 250 -3.58 -10.91 -8.31
N VAL A 251 -2.66 -10.21 -9.00
CA VAL A 251 -1.75 -10.78 -10.00
C VAL A 251 -0.66 -11.66 -9.40
N ALA A 252 -0.49 -11.66 -8.07
CA ALA A 252 0.49 -12.48 -7.40
C ALA A 252 0.25 -13.98 -7.67
N LYS A 253 1.32 -14.75 -7.85
CA LYS A 253 1.24 -16.18 -8.14
C LYS A 253 2.18 -16.97 -7.24
N LEU A 254 1.67 -18.07 -6.69
CA LEU A 254 2.49 -19.09 -6.06
C LEU A 254 3.12 -19.98 -7.14
N CYS A 255 4.44 -20.10 -7.12
CA CYS A 255 5.25 -20.85 -8.08
C CYS A 255 6.05 -21.92 -7.33
N LYS A 256 6.07 -23.15 -7.84
CA LYS A 256 6.72 -24.29 -7.18
C LYS A 256 8.13 -24.59 -7.67
N SER A 257 8.61 -23.81 -8.63
CA SER A 257 9.94 -23.95 -9.21
C SER A 257 10.40 -22.65 -9.86
N THR A 258 11.70 -22.51 -10.07
CA THR A 258 12.30 -21.42 -10.86
C THR A 258 11.78 -21.38 -12.30
N GLU A 259 11.40 -22.52 -12.88
CA GLU A 259 10.74 -22.57 -14.19
C GLU A 259 9.36 -21.89 -14.17
N GLU A 260 8.54 -22.14 -13.15
CA GLU A 260 7.25 -21.44 -12.99
C GLU A 260 7.42 -19.94 -12.71
N VAL A 261 8.49 -19.57 -12.00
CA VAL A 261 8.88 -18.15 -11.79
C VAL A 261 9.20 -17.50 -13.14
N MET A 262 10.00 -18.15 -13.99
CA MET A 262 10.33 -17.64 -15.33
C MET A 262 9.09 -17.49 -16.20
N GLN A 263 8.18 -18.47 -16.20
CA GLN A 263 6.92 -18.36 -16.93
C GLN A 263 6.08 -17.16 -16.47
N PHE A 264 6.09 -16.87 -15.16
CA PHE A 264 5.42 -15.69 -14.63
C PHE A 264 6.10 -14.38 -15.08
N ALA A 265 7.43 -14.34 -15.07
CA ALA A 265 8.21 -13.20 -15.54
C ALA A 265 7.99 -12.93 -17.05
N ASP A 266 8.09 -13.96 -17.88
CA ASP A 266 7.88 -13.87 -19.34
C ASP A 266 6.46 -13.40 -19.69
N TYR A 267 5.46 -13.89 -18.95
CA TYR A 267 4.09 -13.43 -19.12
C TYR A 267 3.99 -11.92 -18.82
N TRP A 268 4.54 -11.47 -17.70
CA TRP A 268 4.41 -10.08 -17.28
C TRP A 268 5.33 -9.11 -18.01
N ASP A 269 6.42 -9.56 -18.62
CA ASP A 269 7.24 -8.72 -19.51
C ASP A 269 6.40 -8.12 -20.64
N VAL A 270 5.46 -8.91 -21.17
CA VAL A 270 4.51 -8.50 -22.22
C VAL A 270 3.28 -7.81 -21.63
N HIS A 271 2.66 -8.38 -20.58
CA HIS A 271 1.34 -7.95 -20.11
C HIS A 271 1.38 -6.77 -19.13
N ARG A 272 2.54 -6.37 -18.61
CA ARG A 272 2.65 -5.25 -17.66
C ARG A 272 2.05 -3.94 -18.17
N HIS A 273 2.03 -3.73 -19.49
CA HIS A 273 1.46 -2.54 -20.11
C HIS A 273 -0.08 -2.46 -20.02
N THR A 274 -0.75 -3.54 -19.59
CA THR A 274 -2.20 -3.50 -19.31
C THR A 274 -2.51 -3.07 -17.88
N MET A 275 -1.51 -2.91 -17.02
CA MET A 275 -1.71 -2.49 -15.64
C MET A 275 -1.97 -0.97 -15.57
N PRO A 276 -2.78 -0.50 -14.62
CA PRO A 276 -3.08 0.93 -14.48
C PRO A 276 -1.95 1.73 -13.80
N PHE A 277 -0.77 1.12 -13.60
CA PHE A 277 0.40 1.68 -12.92
C PHE A 277 1.68 1.16 -13.56
N GLU A 278 2.79 1.89 -13.38
CA GLU A 278 4.10 1.46 -13.85
C GLU A 278 4.67 0.30 -13.02
N THR A 279 5.35 -0.61 -13.71
CA THR A 279 6.07 -1.72 -13.10
C THR A 279 7.42 -1.90 -13.78
N ASP A 280 8.46 -2.14 -13.00
CA ASP A 280 9.83 -2.26 -13.50
C ASP A 280 10.39 -3.69 -13.42
N GLY A 281 9.54 -4.67 -13.09
CA GLY A 281 9.91 -6.09 -13.14
C GLY A 281 9.04 -6.95 -12.23
N VAL A 282 9.66 -7.99 -11.69
CA VAL A 282 9.02 -9.00 -10.85
C VAL A 282 9.79 -9.11 -9.55
N VAL A 283 9.07 -9.31 -8.44
CA VAL A 283 9.67 -9.63 -7.15
C VAL A 283 9.40 -11.10 -6.85
N VAL A 284 10.45 -11.87 -6.61
CA VAL A 284 10.39 -13.29 -6.27
C VAL A 284 10.76 -13.44 -4.80
N LYS A 285 9.87 -14.03 -4.01
CA LYS A 285 10.06 -14.23 -2.57
C LYS A 285 9.92 -15.71 -2.23
N VAL A 286 10.79 -16.27 -1.41
CA VAL A 286 10.55 -17.58 -0.79
C VAL A 286 9.21 -17.51 -0.05
N ASN A 287 8.29 -18.43 -0.31
CA ASN A 287 6.92 -18.32 0.16
C ASN A 287 6.79 -18.52 1.68
N SER A 288 7.50 -19.49 2.25
CA SER A 288 7.41 -19.79 3.70
C SER A 288 8.11 -18.72 4.54
N ILE A 289 7.38 -18.11 5.48
CA ILE A 289 7.95 -17.10 6.40
C ILE A 289 9.04 -17.73 7.28
N ARG A 290 8.83 -18.97 7.74
CA ARG A 290 9.86 -19.70 8.51
C ARG A 290 11.15 -19.91 7.70
N GLN A 291 11.04 -20.23 6.41
CA GLN A 291 12.22 -20.38 5.56
C GLN A 291 12.91 -19.03 5.33
N GLN A 292 12.15 -17.93 5.19
CA GLN A 292 12.74 -16.58 5.12
C GLN A 292 13.52 -16.23 6.39
N GLU A 293 12.99 -16.55 7.58
CA GLU A 293 13.67 -16.32 8.86
C GLU A 293 14.99 -17.11 8.95
N GLU A 294 15.02 -18.35 8.47
CA GLU A 294 16.21 -19.21 8.44
C GLU A 294 17.26 -18.73 7.43
N LEU A 295 16.82 -18.25 6.26
CA LEU A 295 17.69 -17.68 5.24
C LEU A 295 18.31 -16.34 5.68
N GLY A 296 17.56 -15.56 6.47
CA GLY A 296 18.00 -14.26 6.96
C GLY A 296 18.16 -13.22 5.85
N TYR A 297 19.02 -12.23 6.11
CA TYR A 297 19.27 -11.09 5.22
C TYR A 297 20.77 -10.88 5.01
N THR A 298 21.13 -10.29 3.87
CA THR A 298 22.47 -9.78 3.60
C THR A 298 22.63 -8.33 4.08
N ALA A 299 23.86 -7.80 4.03
CA ALA A 299 24.21 -6.48 4.56
C ALA A 299 23.49 -5.33 3.85
#